data_AF-A0A968PVH9-F1
#
_entry.id   AF-A0A968PVH9-F1
#
_cell.length_a   1.000
_cell.length_b   1.000
_cell.length_c   1.000
_cell.angle_alpha   90.00
_cell.angle_beta   90.00
_cell.angle_gamma   90.00
#
_symmetry.space_group_name_H-M   'P 1'
#
loop_
_entity.id
_entity.type
_entity.pdbx_description
1 polymer ?
#
loop_
_entity_poly.entity_id
_entity_poly.type
_entity_poly.pdbx_seq_one_letter_code
_entity_poly.pdbx_strand_id
1 'polypeptide(L)'
;MPTSKIVRWLMLILAASGVAGFVLVLRLLGWLQTWELSMFDRLISLRPPIPRDDRILIVGVSESDLRKLGKWPISDAVLAQALTNVKNLSPAPLA
;
A
#
# COMPACT_ATOMS: atom_id res chain seq x y z
N MET A 1 42.47 -39.00 -4.91
CA MET A 1 42.22 -37.78 -5.72
C MET A 1 40.82 -37.24 -5.41
N PRO A 2 40.66 -35.99 -4.92
CA PRO A 2 39.41 -35.45 -4.37
C PRO A 2 38.53 -34.77 -5.42
N THR A 3 38.37 -35.37 -6.61
CA THR A 3 37.65 -34.76 -7.74
C THR A 3 36.12 -34.77 -7.58
N SER A 4 35.57 -35.67 -6.76
CA SER A 4 34.11 -35.78 -6.53
C SER A 4 33.52 -34.56 -5.83
N LYS A 5 34.28 -33.90 -4.94
CA LYS A 5 33.83 -32.69 -4.25
C LYS A 5 33.68 -31.53 -5.23
N ILE A 6 34.64 -31.36 -6.15
CA ILE A 6 34.67 -30.25 -7.12
C ILE A 6 33.48 -30.36 -8.10
N VAL A 7 33.22 -31.56 -8.63
CA VAL A 7 32.07 -31.79 -9.53
C VAL A 7 30.75 -31.52 -8.81
N ARG A 8 30.62 -31.94 -7.53
CA ARG A 8 29.42 -31.67 -6.74
C ARG A 8 29.19 -30.17 -6.49
N TRP A 9 30.25 -29.42 -6.20
CA TRP A 9 30.17 -27.97 -6.04
C TRP A 9 29.84 -27.25 -7.35
N LEU A 10 30.42 -27.69 -8.47
CA LEU A 10 30.10 -27.17 -9.80
C LEU A 10 28.63 -27.39 -10.16
N MET A 11 28.10 -28.59 -9.92
CA MET A 11 26.69 -28.89 -10.13
C MET A 11 25.77 -28.02 -9.26
N LEU A 12 26.15 -27.79 -8.00
CA LEU A 12 25.39 -26.92 -7.10
C LEU A 12 25.37 -25.46 -7.58
N ILE A 13 26.53 -24.92 -7.98
CA ILE A 13 26.65 -23.55 -8.50
C ILE A 13 25.84 -23.40 -9.79
N LEU A 14 25.90 -24.38 -10.68
CA LEU A 14 25.16 -24.35 -11.93
C LEU A 14 23.64 -24.37 -11.70
N ALA A 15 23.16 -25.22 -10.79
CA ALA A 15 21.76 -25.27 -10.41
C ALA A 15 21.30 -23.94 -9.77
N ALA A 16 22.09 -23.40 -8.83
CA ALA A 16 21.78 -22.13 -8.17
C ALA A 16 21.74 -20.96 -9.16
N SER A 17 22.70 -20.89 -10.08
CA SER A 17 22.75 -19.87 -11.13
C SER A 17 21.57 -19.99 -12.10
N GLY A 18 21.18 -21.22 -12.46
CA GLY A 18 20.01 -21.47 -13.30
C GLY A 18 18.71 -20.98 -12.65
N VAL A 19 18.50 -21.27 -11.36
CA VAL A 19 17.35 -20.78 -10.60
C VAL A 19 17.38 -19.26 -10.49
N ALA A 20 18.53 -18.68 -10.16
CA ALA A 20 18.68 -17.22 -10.06
C ALA A 20 18.38 -16.52 -11.39
N GLY A 21 18.90 -17.04 -12.50
CA GLY A 21 18.62 -16.53 -13.84
C GLY A 21 17.15 -16.65 -14.21
N PHE A 22 16.51 -17.78 -13.91
CA PHE A 22 15.08 -17.98 -14.15
C PHE A 22 14.21 -16.98 -13.36
N VAL A 23 14.50 -16.80 -12.07
CA VAL A 23 13.81 -15.81 -11.23
C VAL A 23 14.02 -14.39 -11.77
N LEU A 24 15.21 -14.06 -12.26
CA LEU A 24 15.49 -12.76 -12.87
C LEU A 24 14.66 -12.53 -14.13
N VAL A 25 14.55 -13.54 -15.01
CA VAL A 25 13.70 -13.47 -16.21
C VAL A 25 12.23 -13.27 -15.83
N LEU A 26 11.71 -14.03 -14.87
CA LEU A 26 10.34 -13.86 -14.38
C LEU A 26 10.08 -12.46 -13.80
N ARG A 27 11.09 -11.89 -13.11
CA ARG A 27 11.04 -10.53 -12.59
C ARG A 27 11.02 -9.49 -13.71
N LEU A 28 11.85 -9.65 -14.74
CA LEU A 28 11.89 -8.74 -15.89
C LEU A 28 10.60 -8.77 -16.71
N LEU A 29 9.93 -9.93 -16.79
CA LEU A 29 8.61 -10.06 -17.42
C LEU A 29 7.47 -9.49 -16.55
N GLY A 30 7.74 -9.07 -15.32
CA GLY A 30 6.73 -8.55 -14.40
C GLY A 30 5.80 -9.61 -13.80
N TRP A 31 6.03 -10.90 -14.05
CA TRP A 31 5.16 -11.96 -13.55
C TRP A 31 5.17 -12.03 -12.02
N LEU A 32 6.36 -11.92 -11.43
CA LEU A 32 6.52 -11.94 -9.97
C LEU A 32 5.79 -10.75 -9.30
N GLN A 33 5.72 -9.62 -10.00
CA GLN A 33 5.03 -8.41 -9.51
C GLN A 33 3.51 -8.62 -9.41
N THR A 34 2.88 -9.32 -10.38
CA THR A 34 1.45 -9.63 -10.31
C THR A 34 1.11 -10.53 -9.12
N TRP A 35 1.97 -11.52 -8.86
CA TRP A 35 1.82 -12.42 -7.71
C TRP A 35 2.01 -11.69 -6.39
N GLU A 36 3.01 -10.82 -6.31
CA GLU A 36 3.26 -9.97 -5.14
C GLU A 36 2.04 -9.10 -4.81
N LEU A 37 1.47 -8.43 -5.81
CA LEU A 37 0.31 -7.56 -5.62
C LEU A 37 -0.93 -8.34 -5.15
N SER A 38 -1.17 -9.51 -5.76
CA SER A 38 -2.29 -10.39 -5.38
C SER A 38 -2.13 -10.91 -3.94
N MET A 39 -0.91 -11.26 -3.54
CA MET A 39 -0.60 -11.66 -2.16
C MET A 39 -0.76 -10.50 -1.19
N PHE A 40 -0.30 -9.31 -1.56
CA PHE A 40 -0.46 -8.10 -0.77
C PHE A 40 -1.93 -7.76 -0.53
N ASP A 41 -2.76 -7.75 -1.58
CA ASP A 41 -4.20 -7.52 -1.48
C ASP A 41 -4.86 -8.52 -0.54
N ARG A 42 -4.45 -9.79 -0.62
CA ARG A 42 -4.96 -10.83 0.28
C ARG A 42 -4.55 -10.58 1.73
N LEU A 43 -3.31 -10.18 1.98
CA LEU A 43 -2.82 -9.84 3.32
C LEU A 43 -3.54 -8.62 3.90
N ILE A 44 -3.80 -7.59 3.10
CA ILE A 44 -4.57 -6.42 3.52
C ILE A 44 -6.03 -6.81 3.80
N SER A 45 -6.65 -7.63 2.96
CA SER A 45 -8.01 -8.11 3.17
C SER A 45 -8.16 -9.01 4.41
N LEU A 46 -7.10 -9.70 4.83
CA LEU A 46 -7.10 -10.52 6.03
C LEU A 46 -6.99 -9.69 7.32
N ARG A 47 -6.65 -8.40 7.20
CA ARG A 47 -6.65 -7.51 8.35
C ARG A 47 -8.09 -7.44 8.91
N PRO A 48 -8.28 -7.65 10.23
CA PRO A 48 -9.59 -7.48 10.83
C PRO A 48 -10.09 -6.05 10.57
N PRO A 49 -11.38 -5.88 10.25
CA PRO A 49 -11.95 -4.55 10.04
C PRO A 49 -11.72 -3.72 11.30
N ILE A 50 -11.22 -2.51 11.09
CA ILE A 50 -11.06 -1.54 12.19
C ILE A 50 -12.48 -1.25 12.69
N PRO A 51 -12.79 -1.47 13.98
CA PRO A 51 -14.09 -1.12 14.52
C PRO A 51 -14.33 0.37 14.28
N ARG A 52 -15.57 0.73 13.93
CA ARG A 52 -15.94 2.14 13.81
C ARG A 52 -15.72 2.81 15.17
N ASP A 53 -14.82 3.78 15.20
CA ASP A 53 -14.61 4.61 16.38
C ASP A 53 -15.52 5.83 16.24
N ASP A 54 -16.57 5.88 17.07
CA ASP A 54 -17.56 6.97 17.05
C ASP A 54 -16.96 8.34 17.47
N ARG A 55 -15.69 8.37 17.91
CA ARG A 55 -14.94 9.60 18.22
C ARG A 55 -14.30 10.25 17.00
N ILE A 56 -14.24 9.55 15.86
CA ILE A 56 -13.60 10.07 14.64
C ILE A 56 -14.67 10.48 13.62
N LEU A 57 -14.84 11.78 13.45
CA LEU A 57 -15.70 12.33 12.39
C LEU A 57 -14.92 12.43 11.07
N ILE A 58 -15.35 11.67 10.07
CA ILE A 58 -14.79 11.74 8.71
C ILE A 58 -15.62 12.75 7.90
N VAL A 59 -15.01 13.86 7.50
CA VAL A 59 -15.61 14.85 6.59
C VAL A 59 -15.04 14.62 5.20
N GLY A 60 -15.85 14.06 4.30
CA GLY A 60 -15.48 13.85 2.89
C GLY A 60 -15.73 15.11 2.07
N VAL A 61 -14.77 15.50 1.23
CA VAL A 61 -14.95 16.53 0.19
C VAL A 61 -15.04 15.82 -1.15
N SER A 62 -16.17 15.98 -1.84
CA SER A 62 -16.39 15.35 -3.14
C SER A 62 -15.91 16.24 -4.30
N GLU A 63 -15.72 15.64 -5.47
CA GLU A 63 -15.40 16.38 -6.70
C GLU A 63 -16.46 17.44 -7.03
N SER A 64 -17.74 17.17 -6.74
CA SER A 64 -18.80 18.18 -6.89
C SER A 64 -18.61 19.40 -6.01
N ASP A 65 -18.05 19.22 -4.81
CA ASP A 65 -17.80 20.33 -3.89
C ASP A 65 -16.62 21.17 -4.37
N LEU A 66 -15.60 20.53 -4.94
CA LEU A 66 -14.48 21.23 -5.57
C LEU A 66 -14.92 22.06 -6.78
N ARG A 67 -15.78 21.50 -7.63
CA ARG A 67 -16.36 22.24 -8.76
C ARG A 67 -17.19 23.45 -8.32
N LYS A 68 -17.94 23.34 -7.22
CA LYS A 68 -18.69 24.48 -6.64
C LYS A 68 -17.78 25.55 -6.08
N LEU A 69 -16.66 25.18 -5.46
CA LEU A 69 -15.65 26.14 -5.01
C LEU A 69 -14.93 26.82 -6.20
N GLY A 70 -14.85 26.15 -7.36
CA GLY A 70 -14.26 26.69 -8.59
C GLY A 70 -12.76 26.98 -8.50
N LYS A 71 -12.13 26.64 -7.37
CA LYS A 71 -10.74 26.94 -7.07
C LYS A 71 -10.11 25.78 -6.30
N TRP A 72 -9.04 25.25 -6.88
CA TRP A 72 -8.16 24.27 -6.25
C TRP A 72 -6.73 24.80 -6.34
N PRO A 73 -5.94 24.75 -5.26
CA PRO A 73 -6.25 24.24 -3.92
C PRO A 73 -7.22 25.14 -3.13
N ILE A 74 -7.95 24.53 -2.19
CA ILE A 74 -8.82 25.23 -1.23
C ILE A 74 -7.94 26.15 -0.37
N SER A 75 -8.41 27.36 -0.06
CA SER A 75 -7.66 28.25 0.82
C SER A 75 -7.73 27.82 2.29
N ASP A 76 -6.63 28.00 3.01
CA ASP A 76 -6.53 27.67 4.44
C ASP A 76 -7.61 28.35 5.28
N ALA A 77 -8.00 29.59 4.95
CA ALA A 77 -9.05 30.31 5.65
C ALA A 77 -10.41 29.59 5.58
N VAL A 78 -10.75 29.03 4.42
CA VAL A 78 -11.98 28.26 4.22
C VAL A 78 -11.92 26.95 5.00
N LEU A 79 -10.76 26.28 4.99
CA LEU A 79 -10.55 25.05 5.76
C LEU A 79 -10.64 25.30 7.28
N ALA A 80 -10.05 26.38 7.77
CA ALA A 80 -10.13 26.79 9.18
C ALA A 80 -11.56 27.11 9.61
N GLN A 81 -12.33 27.76 8.74
CA GLN A 81 -13.74 28.03 9.00
C GLN A 81 -14.56 26.74 9.03
N ALA A 82 -14.30 25.80 8.11
CA ALA A 82 -14.94 24.48 8.10
C ALA A 82 -14.64 23.70 9.39
N LEU A 83 -13.38 23.68 9.85
CA LEU A 83 -13.00 23.08 11.13
C LEU A 83 -13.72 23.73 12.33
N THR A 84 -13.86 25.05 12.32
CA THR A 84 -14.58 25.78 13.38
C THR A 84 -16.06 25.40 13.41
N ASN A 85 -16.71 25.30 12.25
CA ASN A 85 -18.10 24.88 12.14
C ASN A 85 -18.29 23.43 12.64
N VAL A 86 -17.38 22.54 12.28
CA VAL A 86 -17.37 21.15 12.76
C VAL A 86 -17.17 21.10 14.27
N LYS A 87 -16.24 21.86 14.83
CA LYS A 87 -16.01 21.94 16.28
C LYS A 87 -17.25 22.42 17.05
N ASN A 88 -18.00 23.37 16.49
CA ASN A 88 -19.22 23.90 17.10
C ASN A 88 -20.36 22.87 17.16
N LEU A 89 -20.34 21.84 16.31
CA LEU A 89 -21.30 20.75 16.30
C LEU A 89 -21.03 19.68 17.39
N SER A 90 -20.06 19.92 18.29
CA SER A 90 -19.66 19.03 19.39
C SER A 90 -19.47 17.55 18.97
N PRO A 91 -18.60 17.26 17.98
CA PRO A 91 -18.16 15.90 17.72
C PRO A 91 -17.48 15.36 18.99
N ALA A 92 -17.76 14.10 19.34
CA ALA A 92 -17.35 13.51 20.60
C ALA A 92 -15.84 13.77 20.87
N PRO A 93 -15.49 14.38 22.01
CA PRO A 93 -14.09 14.67 22.33
C PRO A 93 -13.30 13.36 22.43
N LEU A 94 -12.10 13.35 21.85
CA LEU A 94 -11.08 12.35 22.13
C LEU A 94 -10.73 12.47 23.63
N ALA A 95 -11.32 11.60 24.45
CA ALA A 95 -10.90 11.38 25.84
C ALA A 95 -9.66 10.49 25.90
#